data_AF-A0A961PMB6-F1
#
_entry.id   AF-A0A961PMB6-F1
#
_cell.length_a   1.000
_cell.length_b   1.000
_cell.length_c   1.000
_cell.angle_alpha   90.00
_cell.angle_beta   90.00
_cell.angle_gamma   90.00
#
_symmetry.space_group_name_H-M   'P 1'
#
loop_
_entity.id
_entity.type
_entity.pdbx_description
1 polymer ?
#
loop_
_entity_poly.entity_id
_entity_poly.type
_entity_poly.pdbx_seq_one_letter_code
_entity_poly.pdbx_strand_id
1 'polypeptide(L)' 'MPLSDDQLAEITASRANPQLTLRSVAPGMEKHLYTAQPVLDHGFVRAIDYMGDDSAIVQAARVSYGAGTKHVQNDEGL' A
#
# COMPACT_ATOMS: atom_id res chain seq x y z
N MET A 1 22.62 12.59 2.52
CA MET A 1 22.36 13.54 1.42
C MET A 1 20.87 13.55 1.17
N PRO A 2 20.26 14.73 0.97
CA PRO A 2 18.90 14.79 0.43
C PRO A 2 18.85 14.12 -0.95
N LEU A 3 17.67 13.67 -1.36
CA LEU A 3 17.45 13.14 -2.71
C LEU A 3 17.91 14.16 -3.76
N SER A 4 18.53 13.69 -4.83
CA SER A 4 18.87 14.57 -5.94
C SER A 4 17.61 15.02 -6.67
N ASP A 5 17.71 16.14 -7.39
CA ASP A 5 16.60 16.65 -8.18
C ASP A 5 16.12 15.64 -9.24
N ASP A 6 17.06 14.90 -9.83
CA ASP A 6 16.74 13.82 -10.78
C ASP A 6 15.92 12.70 -10.11
N GLN A 7 16.26 12.32 -8.87
CA GLN A 7 15.51 11.30 -8.13
C GLN A 7 14.10 11.78 -7.76
N LEU A 8 13.95 13.06 -7.40
CA LEU A 8 12.65 13.67 -7.12
C LEU A 8 11.78 13.75 -8.39
N ALA A 9 12.40 14.08 -9.53
CA ALA A 9 11.72 14.10 -10.82
C ALA A 9 11.23 12.69 -11.22
N GLU A 10 12.05 11.66 -11.05
CA GLU A 10 11.69 10.27 -11.33
C GLU A 10 10.52 9.78 -10.45
N ILE A 11 10.55 10.13 -9.16
CA ILE A 11 9.44 9.83 -8.23
C ILE A 11 8.14 10.50 -8.69
N THR A 12 8.23 11.76 -9.08
CA THR A 12 7.06 12.53 -9.54
C THR A 12 6.49 11.94 -10.83
N ALA A 13 7.35 11.59 -11.79
CA ALA A 13 6.96 10.95 -13.04
C ALA A 13 6.26 9.62 -12.80
N SER A 14 6.77 8.81 -11.87
CA SER A 14 6.18 7.51 -11.50
C SER A 14 4.76 7.65 -10.93
N ARG A 15 4.47 8.78 -10.26
CA ARG A 15 3.16 9.05 -9.65
C ARG A 15 2.16 9.76 -10.58
N ALA A 16 2.63 10.33 -11.69
CA ALA A 16 1.82 11.19 -12.56
C ALA A 16 0.72 10.43 -13.33
N ASN A 17 0.86 9.11 -13.52
CA ASN A 17 0.01 8.33 -14.42
C ASN A 17 -0.61 7.11 -13.72
N PRO A 18 -1.57 7.29 -12.79
CA PRO A 18 -2.25 6.16 -12.16
C PRO A 18 -3.01 5.32 -13.19
N GLN A 19 -3.01 4.00 -12.99
CA GLN A 19 -3.70 3.03 -13.84
C GLN A 19 -4.83 2.36 -13.06
N LEU A 20 -5.95 2.10 -13.74
CA LEU A 20 -7.02 1.29 -13.15
C LEU A 20 -6.58 -0.17 -13.08
N THR A 21 -6.88 -0.83 -11.97
CA THR A 21 -6.48 -2.21 -11.73
C THR A 21 -7.61 -3.00 -11.07
N LEU A 22 -7.59 -4.32 -11.24
CA LEU A 22 -8.47 -5.26 -10.54
C LEU A 22 -7.89 -5.74 -9.20
N ARG A 23 -6.65 -5.36 -8.89
CA ARG A 23 -6.01 -5.66 -7.60
C ARG A 23 -6.75 -4.93 -6.47
N SER A 24 -6.71 -5.48 -5.26
CA SER A 24 -7.14 -4.77 -4.05
C SER A 24 -6.38 -3.45 -3.92
N VAL A 25 -7.11 -2.37 -3.66
CA VAL A 25 -6.54 -1.02 -3.49
C VAL A 25 -6.66 -0.62 -2.04
N ALA A 26 -5.53 -0.48 -1.35
CA ALA A 26 -5.47 -0.02 0.04
C ALA A 26 -5.30 1.52 0.08
N PRO A 27 -6.35 2.32 0.37
CA PRO A 27 -6.29 3.78 0.22
C PRO A 27 -5.24 4.45 1.11
N GLY A 28 -4.92 3.84 2.25
CA GLY A 28 -3.81 4.27 3.10
C GLY A 28 -2.46 4.10 2.40
N MET A 29 -2.20 2.93 1.83
CA MET A 29 -0.93 2.61 1.17
C MET A 29 -0.72 3.39 -0.14
N GLU A 30 -1.79 3.64 -0.90
CA GLU A 30 -1.75 4.46 -2.11
C GLU A 30 -1.15 5.85 -1.88
N LYS A 31 -1.37 6.44 -0.71
CA LYS A 31 -0.78 7.75 -0.36
C LYS A 31 0.75 7.69 -0.21
N HIS A 32 1.29 6.52 0.12
CA HIS A 32 2.71 6.30 0.38
C HIS A 32 3.45 5.72 -0.83
N LEU A 33 2.76 5.12 -1.80
CA LEU A 33 3.37 4.56 -3.00
C LEU A 33 4.28 5.57 -3.71
N TYR A 34 5.47 5.09 -4.05
CA TYR A 34 6.57 5.82 -4.70
C TYR A 34 7.10 7.03 -3.93
N THR A 35 6.58 7.34 -2.75
CA THR A 35 7.10 8.44 -1.92
C THR A 35 8.32 7.96 -1.16
N ALA A 36 9.45 8.62 -1.38
CA ALA A 36 10.67 8.37 -0.62
C ALA A 36 10.59 9.06 0.75
N GLN A 37 10.70 8.27 1.82
CA GLN A 37 10.78 8.73 3.20
C GLN A 37 12.25 8.71 3.61
N PRO A 38 12.89 9.86 3.87
CA PRO A 38 14.29 9.91 4.31
C PRO A 38 14.48 9.16 5.63
N VAL A 39 15.57 8.40 5.74
CA VAL A 39 15.94 7.62 6.92
C VAL A 39 17.42 7.80 7.19
N LEU A 40 17.76 8.23 8.41
CA LEU A 40 19.11 8.59 8.81
C LEU A 40 19.71 9.66 7.88
N ASP A 41 21.04 9.70 7.79
CA ASP A 41 21.77 10.77 7.12
C ASP A 41 21.82 10.58 5.59
N HIS A 42 21.71 9.34 5.10
CA HIS A 42 21.95 8.98 3.70
C HIS A 42 20.94 7.98 3.12
N GLY A 43 20.02 7.47 3.92
CA GLY A 43 19.04 6.47 3.49
C GLY A 43 17.69 7.07 3.16
N PHE A 44 16.86 6.28 2.50
CA PHE A 44 15.42 6.48 2.42
C PHE A 44 14.73 5.14 2.24
N VAL A 45 13.45 5.08 2.58
CA VAL A 45 12.56 3.95 2.33
C VAL A 45 11.47 4.40 1.37
N ARG A 46 11.12 3.55 0.40
CA ARG A 46 10.07 3.84 -0.58
C ARG A 46 9.24 2.58 -0.82
N ALA A 47 7.92 2.71 -0.70
CA ALA A 47 7.00 1.65 -1.10
C ALA A 47 6.92 1.60 -2.64
N ILE A 48 7.18 0.43 -3.23
CA ILE A 48 7.15 0.22 -4.68
C ILE A 48 5.87 -0.49 -5.11
N ASP A 49 5.41 -1.44 -4.29
CA ASP A 49 4.19 -2.20 -4.52
C ASP A 49 3.69 -2.73 -3.16
N TYR A 50 2.43 -3.16 -3.15
CA TYR A 50 1.85 -3.88 -2.02
C TYR A 50 0.87 -4.94 -2.55
N MET A 51 0.56 -5.92 -1.71
CA MET A 51 -0.35 -7.01 -2.07
C MET A 51 -1.45 -7.13 -1.03
N GLY A 52 -2.69 -6.89 -1.46
CA GLY A 52 -3.87 -6.98 -0.60
C GLY A 52 -4.16 -5.70 0.18
N ASP A 53 -5.23 -5.76 0.95
CA ASP A 53 -5.69 -4.73 1.89
C ASP A 53 -6.18 -5.42 3.18
N ASP A 54 -6.81 -4.69 4.08
CA ASP A 54 -7.32 -5.22 5.35
C ASP A 54 -8.28 -6.42 5.14
N SER A 55 -9.03 -6.43 4.03
CA SER A 55 -9.94 -7.54 3.70
C SER A 55 -9.18 -8.81 3.33
N ALA A 56 -7.98 -8.69 2.73
CA ALA A 56 -7.14 -9.84 2.40
C ALA A 56 -6.63 -10.56 3.66
N ILE A 57 -6.37 -9.82 4.75
CA ILE A 57 -5.99 -10.39 6.06
C ILE A 57 -7.13 -11.27 6.59
N VAL A 58 -8.35 -10.71 6.59
CA VAL A 58 -9.56 -11.42 7.05
C VAL A 58 -9.84 -12.66 6.18
N GLN A 59 -9.72 -12.55 4.86
CA GLN A 59 -9.91 -13.67 3.94
C GLN A 59 -8.87 -14.77 4.15
N ALA A 60 -7.60 -14.40 4.34
CA ALA A 60 -6.53 -15.36 4.61
C ALA A 60 -6.71 -16.06 5.97
N ALA A 61 -7.22 -15.36 6.98
CA ALA A 61 -7.51 -15.96 8.29
C ALA A 61 -8.75 -16.88 8.27
N ARG A 62 -9.76 -16.55 7.45
CA ARG A 62 -11.07 -17.23 7.42
C ARG A 62 -11.20 -18.34 6.37
N VAL A 63 -10.13 -19.11 6.13
CA VAL A 63 -10.06 -20.20 5.12
C VAL A 63 -11.23 -21.22 5.20
N SER A 64 -12.01 -21.24 6.27
CA SER A 64 -13.10 -22.18 6.51
C SER A 64 -14.54 -21.69 6.20
N TYR A 65 -14.81 -20.40 5.95
CA TYR A 65 -16.18 -19.97 5.59
C TYR A 65 -16.16 -18.89 4.51
N GLY A 66 -16.52 -19.28 3.29
CA GLY A 66 -16.61 -18.41 2.12
C GLY A 66 -17.56 -17.22 2.31
N ALA A 67 -17.50 -16.28 1.36
CA ALA A 67 -18.21 -15.00 1.32
C ALA A 67 -19.72 -15.12 1.59
N GLY A 68 -20.14 -15.19 2.86
CA GLY A 68 -21.53 -15.41 3.22
C GLY A 68 -21.85 -15.27 4.71
N THR A 69 -20.91 -15.48 5.62
CA THR A 69 -21.14 -15.34 7.07
C THR A 69 -20.75 -13.93 7.55
N LYS A 70 -21.54 -12.94 7.14
CA LYS A 70 -21.43 -11.56 7.63
C LYS A 70 -21.93 -11.46 9.08
N HIS A 71 -21.03 -11.19 10.02
CA HIS A 71 -21.34 -10.33 11.17
C HIS A 71 -20.29 -9.22 11.23
N VAL A 72 -20.74 -8.01 10.87
CA VAL A 72 -19.97 -6.77 10.67
C VAL A 72 -19.42 -6.19 11.98
N GLN A 73 -19.41 -6.96 13.07
CA GLN A 73 -19.24 -6.39 14.42
C GLN A 73 -17.92 -6.73 15.12
N ASN A 74 -16.99 -7.46 14.51
CA ASN A 74 -15.76 -7.91 15.20
C ASN A 74 -14.50 -8.00 14.30
N ASP A 75 -14.35 -7.11 13.31
CA ASP A 75 -13.12 -7.09 12.50
C ASP A 75 -11.97 -6.30 13.17
N GLU A 76 -12.23 -5.51 14.23
CA GLU A 76 -11.18 -4.80 15.01
C GLU A 76 -10.40 -5.71 15.97
N GLY A 77 -10.83 -6.96 16.16
CA GLY A 77 -10.23 -7.92 17.10
C GLY A 77 -9.25 -8.92 16.47
N LEU A 78 -8.90 -8.76 15.19
CA LEU A 78 -8.02 -9.64 14.41
C LEU A 78 -6.78 -8.88 13.91
#